data_AF-A0A417FQK2-F1
#
_entry.id   AF-A0A417FQK2-F1
#
_cell.length_a   1.000
_cell.length_b   1.000
_cell.length_c   1.000
_cell.angle_alpha   90.00
_cell.angle_beta   90.00
_cell.angle_gamma   90.00
#
_symmetry.space_group_name_H-M   'P 1'
#
loop_
_entity.id
_entity.type
_entity.pdbx_description
1 polymer ?
#
loop_
_entity_poly.entity_id
_entity_poly.type
_entity_poly.pdbx_seq_one_letter_code
_entity_poly.pdbx_strand_id
1 'polypeptide(L)' 'MDYSTILTSVKSASTNELKKLVATVDNEQIENIKSMNITKAEESKLISMIKDRAFFEMLLINALK' A
#
# COMPACT_ATOMS: atom_id res chain seq x y z
N MET A 1 10.66 0.21 -17.30
CA MET A 1 9.88 -0.81 -16.56
C MET A 1 9.01 -1.54 -17.57
N ASP A 2 9.05 -2.86 -17.59
CA ASP A 2 8.11 -3.65 -18.40
C ASP A 2 6.86 -3.96 -17.57
N TYR A 3 5.82 -3.15 -17.77
CA TYR A 3 4.55 -3.27 -17.05
C TYR A 3 3.79 -4.56 -17.39
N SER A 4 4.03 -5.16 -18.57
CA SER A 4 3.36 -6.41 -18.97
C SER A 4 3.87 -7.59 -18.14
N THR A 5 5.18 -7.67 -17.98
CA THR A 5 5.82 -8.68 -17.12
C THR A 5 5.38 -8.52 -15.66
N ILE A 6 5.33 -7.28 -15.15
CA ILE A 6 4.87 -7.00 -13.77
C ILE A 6 3.41 -7.42 -13.58
N LEU A 7 2.52 -7.08 -14.52
CA LEU A 7 1.11 -7.45 -14.44
C LEU A 7 0.92 -8.96 -14.46
N THR A 8 1.72 -9.68 -15.25
CA THR A 8 1.70 -11.15 -15.28
C THR A 8 2.09 -11.75 -13.94
N SER A 9 3.15 -11.23 -13.31
CA SER A 9 3.56 -11.65 -11.97
C SER A 9 2.47 -11.39 -10.92
N VAL A 10 1.84 -10.20 -10.93
CA VAL A 10 0.73 -9.86 -10.01
C VAL A 10 -0.47 -10.78 -10.25
N LYS A 11 -0.80 -11.11 -11.51
CA LYS A 11 -1.86 -12.07 -11.85
C LYS A 11 -1.52 -13.51 -11.45
N SER A 12 -0.26 -13.87 -11.26
CA SER A 12 0.13 -15.20 -10.78
C SER A 12 0.17 -15.32 -9.25
N ALA A 13 0.40 -14.22 -8.52
CA ALA A 13 0.44 -14.21 -7.06
C ALA A 13 -0.94 -14.45 -6.43
N SER A 14 -1.02 -14.98 -5.20
CA SER A 14 -2.32 -15.13 -4.54
C SER A 14 -2.88 -13.80 -4.04
N THR A 15 -4.21 -13.67 -4.01
CA THR A 15 -4.88 -12.48 -3.47
C THR A 15 -4.45 -12.18 -2.02
N ASN A 16 -4.28 -13.22 -1.20
CA ASN A 16 -3.89 -13.05 0.20
C ASN A 16 -2.45 -12.54 0.35
N GLU A 17 -1.51 -13.00 -0.49
CA GLU A 17 -0.14 -12.49 -0.49
C GLU A 17 -0.09 -11.02 -0.90
N LEU A 18 -0.85 -10.63 -1.93
CA LEU A 18 -0.94 -9.23 -2.36
C LEU A 18 -1.52 -8.33 -1.27
N LYS A 19 -2.60 -8.77 -0.60
CA LYS A 19 -3.20 -8.03 0.53
C LYS A 19 -2.24 -7.90 1.71
N LYS A 20 -1.49 -8.96 2.01
CA LYS A 20 -0.47 -8.94 3.06
C LYS A 20 0.65 -7.96 2.72
N LEU A 21 1.09 -7.91 1.47
CA LEU A 21 2.11 -6.97 1.00
C LEU A 21 1.66 -5.52 1.18
N VAL A 22 0.42 -5.18 0.80
CA VAL A 22 -0.14 -3.85 1.02
C VAL A 22 -0.12 -3.48 2.51
N ALA A 23 -0.57 -4.39 3.39
CA ALA A 23 -0.55 -4.14 4.83
C ALA A 23 0.87 -3.97 5.40
N THR A 24 1.85 -4.72 4.90
CA THR A 24 3.26 -4.57 5.29
C THR A 24 3.79 -3.19 4.90
N VAL A 25 3.58 -2.78 3.63
CA VAL A 25 4.03 -1.47 3.13
C VAL A 25 3.39 -0.33 3.92
N ASP A 26 2.09 -0.43 4.20
CA ASP A 26 1.38 0.55 5.02
C ASP A 26 1.98 0.72 6.40
N ASN A 27 2.21 -0.39 7.10
CA ASN A 27 2.78 -0.36 8.45
C ASN A 27 4.19 0.24 8.44
N GLU A 28 5.03 -0.16 7.49
CA GLU A 28 6.38 0.41 7.33
C GLU A 28 6.34 1.92 7.10
N GLN A 29 5.44 2.40 6.24
CA GLN A 29 5.30 3.83 5.98
C GLN A 29 4.74 4.61 7.16
N ILE A 30 3.77 4.04 7.90
CA ILE A 30 3.22 4.66 9.11
C ILE A 30 4.31 4.80 10.18
N GLU A 31 5.10 3.75 10.41
CA GLU A 31 6.21 3.82 11.37
C GLU A 31 7.29 4.82 10.94
N ASN A 32 7.59 4.88 9.64
CA ASN A 32 8.48 5.92 9.10
C ASN A 32 7.95 7.32 9.38
N ILE A 33 6.66 7.61 9.14
CA ILE A 33 6.07 8.92 9.42
C ILE A 33 6.12 9.26 10.91
N LYS A 34 5.80 8.30 11.80
CA LYS A 34 5.87 8.50 13.25
C LYS A 34 7.28 8.83 13.74
N SER A 35 8.30 8.36 13.03
CA SER A 35 9.70 8.67 13.32
C SER A 35 10.17 10.03 12.79
N MET A 36 9.36 10.72 11.98
CA MET A 36 9.69 12.04 11.44
C MET A 36 9.45 13.13 12.49
N ASN A 37 10.32 14.14 12.51
CA ASN A 37 10.14 15.33 13.34
C ASN A 37 9.15 16.31 12.69
N ILE A 38 7.88 15.93 12.65
CA ILE A 38 6.77 16.70 12.06
C ILE A 38 5.67 16.99 13.08
N THR A 39 4.77 17.89 12.75
CA THR A 39 3.61 18.17 13.62
C THR A 39 2.61 17.02 13.60
N LYS A 40 1.83 16.87 14.68
CA LYS A 40 0.74 15.88 14.75
C LYS A 40 -0.30 16.03 13.63
N ALA A 41 -0.51 17.25 13.16
CA ALA A 41 -1.44 17.54 12.07
C ALA A 41 -0.91 17.01 10.73
N GLU A 42 0.39 17.20 10.46
CA GLU A 42 1.05 16.65 9.28
C GLU A 42 1.13 15.12 9.33
N GLU A 43 1.48 14.56 10.49
CA GLU A 43 1.47 13.11 10.73
C GLU A 43 0.09 12.51 10.41
N SER A 44 -0.97 13.08 10.98
CA SER A 44 -2.35 12.59 10.76
C SER A 44 -2.75 12.67 9.29
N LYS A 45 -2.37 13.75 8.60
CA LYS A 45 -2.64 13.92 7.17
C LYS A 45 -1.91 12.88 6.33
N LEU A 46 -0.63 12.64 6.58
CA LEU A 46 0.17 11.66 5.86
C LEU A 46 -0.32 10.23 6.09
N ILE A 47 -0.66 9.88 7.32
CA ILE A 47 -1.25 8.57 7.65
C ILE A 47 -2.60 8.38 6.94
N SER A 48 -3.44 9.43 6.86
CA SER A 48 -4.70 9.36 6.11
C SER A 48 -4.45 9.06 4.63
N MET A 49 -3.49 9.74 4.00
CA MET A 49 -3.15 9.53 2.60
C MET A 49 -2.65 8.10 2.32
N ILE A 50 -1.89 7.51 3.26
CA ILE A 50 -1.47 6.11 3.16
C ILE A 50 -2.68 5.17 3.20
N LYS A 51 -3.59 5.37 4.14
CA LYS A 51 -4.79 4.54 4.26
C LYS A 51 -5.68 4.64 3.02
N ASP A 52 -5.80 5.82 2.44
CA ASP A 52 -6.55 6.02 1.19
C ASP A 52 -5.87 5.25 0.03
N ARG A 53 -4.54 5.35 -0.09
CA ARG A 53 -3.76 4.58 -1.09
C ARG A 53 -4.00 3.07 -0.95
N ALA A 54 -3.89 2.55 0.27
CA ALA A 54 -4.07 1.13 0.55
C ALA A 54 -5.49 0.65 0.27
N PHE A 55 -6.50 1.48 0.55
CA PHE A 55 -7.87 1.21 0.17
C PHE A 55 -8.01 1.04 -1.36
N PHE A 56 -7.43 1.96 -2.14
CA PHE A 56 -7.42 1.83 -3.61
C PHE A 56 -6.66 0.58 -4.08
N GLU A 57 -5.51 0.27 -3.49
CA GLU A 57 -4.74 -0.95 -3.81
C GLU A 57 -5.57 -2.22 -3.54
N MET A 58 -6.30 -2.27 -2.42
CA MET A 58 -7.20 -3.38 -2.09
C MET A 58 -8.33 -3.54 -3.10
N LEU A 59 -8.94 -2.43 -3.56
CA LEU A 59 -9.96 -2.46 -4.61
C LEU A 59 -9.39 -3.01 -5.93
N LEU A 60 -8.19 -2.56 -6.32
CA LEU A 60 -7.53 -3.02 -7.54
C LEU A 60 -7.18 -4.51 -7.46
N ILE A 61 -6.65 -4.98 -6.32
CA ILE A 61 -6.34 -6.39 -6.10
C ILE A 61 -7.61 -7.25 -6.24
N ASN A 62 -8.74 -6.80 -5.67
CA ASN A 62 -10.02 -7.51 -5.78
C ASN A 62 -10.64 -7.44 -7.19
N ALA A 63 -10.31 -6.43 -8.00
CA ALA A 63 -10.79 -6.33 -9.38
C ALA A 63 -9.93 -7.15 -10.37
N LEU A 64 -8.65 -7.34 -10.04
CA LEU A 64 -7.69 -8.10 -10.84
C LEU A 64 -7.82 -9.63 -10.67
N LYS A 65 -8.50 -10.10 -9.63
CA LYS A 65 -8.56 -11.49 -9.18
C LYS A 65 -10.00 -11.92 -8.92
#